data_AF-A0A4Y2JDL0-F1
#
_entry.id   AF-A0A4Y2JDL0-F1
#
_cell.length_a   1.000
_cell.length_b   1.000
_cell.length_c   1.000
_cell.angle_alpha   90.00
_cell.angle_beta   90.00
_cell.angle_gamma   90.00
#
_symmetry.space_group_name_H-M   'P 1'
#
loop_
_entity.id
_entity.type
_entity.pdbx_description
1 polymer ?
#
loop_
_entity_poly.entity_id
_entity_poly.type
_entity_poly.pdbx_seq_one_letter_code
_entity_poly.pdbx_strand_id
1 'polypeptide(L)'
;MFLLSALICMLVAVDDSMSNPIPFEMVDLTYVFDEKTLYWPDTKKFDLQVKQNGTTDDGYWFQIEEYSSGIHVGTHMDSPCHFAKGRWCVDEIPLHRL
;
A
#
# COMPACT_ATOMS: atom_id res chain seq x y z
N MET A 1 45.12 2.24 -33.13
CA MET A 1 44.21 3.16 -32.40
C MET A 1 42.75 2.90 -32.77
N PHE A 2 42.29 1.65 -32.73
CA PHE A 2 40.86 1.28 -32.86
C PHE A 2 40.51 0.01 -32.06
N LEU A 3 41.48 -0.54 -31.29
CA LEU A 3 41.29 -1.74 -30.48
C LEU A 3 41.12 -1.45 -28.97
N LEU A 4 41.24 -0.18 -28.55
CA LEU A 4 41.04 0.23 -27.15
C LEU A 4 39.62 0.77 -26.86
N SER A 5 38.79 1.00 -27.89
CA SER A 5 37.42 1.52 -27.70
C SER A 5 36.38 0.44 -27.39
N ALA A 6 36.66 -0.83 -27.71
CA ALA A 6 35.70 -1.92 -27.51
C ALA A 6 35.75 -2.53 -26.10
N LEU A 7 36.78 -2.23 -25.31
CA LEU A 7 36.96 -2.80 -23.98
C LEU A 7 36.24 -2.02 -22.86
N ILE A 8 35.80 -0.79 -23.14
CA ILE A 8 35.08 0.06 -22.17
C ILE A 8 33.56 -0.22 -22.20
N CYS A 9 33.02 -0.84 -23.25
CA CYS A 9 31.59 -1.18 -23.34
C CYS A 9 31.17 -2.45 -22.56
N MET A 10 32.10 -3.18 -21.95
CA MET A 10 31.80 -4.40 -21.17
C MET A 10 31.90 -4.20 -19.64
N LEU A 11 32.02 -2.96 -19.16
CA LEU A 11 32.17 -2.63 -17.73
C LEU A 11 31.07 -1.77 -17.14
N VAL A 12 29.95 -1.59 -17.86
CA VAL A 12 28.69 -1.25 -17.18
C VAL A 12 28.01 -2.56 -16.85
N ALA A 13 28.60 -3.30 -15.91
CA ALA A 13 27.81 -4.23 -15.13
C ALA A 13 26.70 -3.39 -14.51
N VAL A 14 25.46 -3.61 -14.97
CA VAL A 14 24.29 -3.12 -14.26
C VAL A 14 24.40 -3.73 -12.87
N ASP A 15 24.75 -2.88 -11.91
CA ASP A 15 24.87 -3.25 -10.53
C ASP A 15 23.44 -3.49 -10.02
N ASP A 16 22.96 -4.72 -10.20
CA ASP A 16 21.63 -5.17 -9.76
C ASP A 16 21.56 -5.29 -8.22
N SER A 17 22.64 -4.91 -7.52
CA SER A 17 22.76 -4.91 -6.05
C SER A 17 21.84 -3.89 -5.34
N MET A 18 21.14 -3.04 -6.10
CA MET A 18 20.11 -2.15 -5.57
C MET A 18 18.70 -2.77 -5.60
N SER A 19 18.53 -3.99 -6.12
CA SER A 19 17.26 -4.71 -5.97
C SER A 19 17.26 -5.36 -4.58
N ASN A 20 16.43 -4.84 -3.66
CA ASN A 20 16.13 -5.58 -2.44
C ASN A 20 15.51 -6.91 -2.88
N PRO A 21 16.13 -8.07 -2.60
CA PRO A 21 15.55 -9.34 -2.99
C PRO A 21 14.19 -9.44 -2.31
N ILE A 22 13.14 -9.66 -3.09
CA ILE A 22 11.82 -10.00 -2.53
C ILE A 22 12.07 -11.25 -1.67
N PRO A 23 11.79 -11.20 -0.36
CA PRO A 23 12.05 -12.34 0.50
C PRO A 23 11.30 -13.55 -0.03
N PHE A 24 11.94 -14.72 -0.02
CA PHE A 24 11.35 -15.98 -0.50
C PHE A 24 10.06 -16.36 0.25
N GLU A 25 9.81 -15.73 1.40
CA GLU A 25 8.59 -15.83 2.20
C GLU A 25 8.12 -14.42 2.58
N MET A 26 6.87 -14.10 2.24
CA MET A 26 6.22 -12.86 2.67
C MET A 26 5.47 -13.10 3.97
N VAL A 27 5.74 -12.29 4.99
CA VAL A 27 5.05 -12.31 6.27
C VAL A 27 4.06 -11.14 6.31
N ASP A 28 2.78 -11.43 6.56
CA ASP A 28 1.78 -10.40 6.79
C ASP A 28 1.97 -9.79 8.19
N LEU A 29 2.17 -8.47 8.25
CA LEU A 29 2.36 -7.70 9.48
C LEU A 29 1.09 -6.89 9.85
N THR A 30 -0.05 -7.25 9.27
CA THR A 30 -1.32 -6.54 9.42
C THR A 30 -2.26 -7.29 10.36
N TYR A 31 -3.08 -6.56 11.12
CA TYR A 31 -4.22 -7.14 11.83
C TYR A 31 -5.45 -7.20 10.92
N VAL A 32 -6.40 -8.09 11.25
CA VAL A 32 -7.74 -8.09 10.64
C VAL A 32 -8.38 -6.72 10.83
N PHE A 33 -9.01 -6.21 9.77
CA PHE A 33 -9.68 -4.91 9.75
C PHE A 33 -11.20 -5.10 9.66
N ASP A 34 -11.87 -4.88 10.80
CA ASP A 34 -13.30 -5.18 11.03
C ASP A 34 -13.91 -4.29 12.14
N GLU A 35 -15.15 -4.57 12.53
CA GLU A 35 -15.89 -3.79 13.54
C GLU A 35 -15.28 -3.82 14.95
N LYS A 36 -14.33 -4.73 15.22
CA LYS A 36 -13.61 -4.86 16.48
C LYS A 36 -12.25 -4.19 16.44
N THR A 37 -11.85 -3.65 15.29
CA THR A 37 -10.58 -2.94 15.15
C THR A 37 -10.50 -1.79 16.12
N LEU A 38 -9.36 -1.69 16.82
CA LEU A 38 -9.11 -0.62 17.77
C LEU A 38 -8.94 0.72 17.04
N TYR A 39 -9.46 1.78 17.66
CA TYR A 39 -9.41 3.15 17.15
C TYR A 39 -9.18 4.12 18.32
N TRP A 40 -8.63 5.30 18.01
CA TRP A 40 -8.47 6.37 18.99
C TRP A 40 -9.83 7.05 19.28
N PRO A 41 -10.11 7.51 20.52
CA PRO A 41 -11.28 8.32 20.81
C PRO A 41 -11.47 9.46 19.79
N ASP A 42 -12.71 9.73 19.40
CA ASP A 42 -13.10 10.71 18.37
C ASP A 42 -12.70 10.38 16.91
N THR A 43 -12.00 9.26 16.65
CA THR A 43 -11.77 8.78 15.28
C THR A 43 -12.98 7.99 14.79
N LYS A 44 -13.32 8.13 13.49
CA LYS A 44 -14.34 7.30 12.86
C LYS A 44 -13.88 5.83 12.88
N LYS A 45 -14.58 4.99 13.63
CA LYS A 45 -14.38 3.54 13.62
C LYS A 45 -14.68 2.93 12.24
N PHE A 46 -14.23 1.70 12.03
CA PHE A 46 -14.65 0.90 10.89
C PHE A 46 -16.18 0.75 10.87
N ASP A 47 -16.75 0.98 9.69
CA ASP A 47 -18.17 0.80 9.39
C ASP A 47 -18.31 0.21 8.00
N LEU A 48 -18.93 -0.97 7.91
CA LEU A 48 -19.21 -1.68 6.66
C LEU A 48 -20.72 -1.68 6.41
N GLN A 49 -21.11 -1.20 5.24
CA GLN A 49 -22.48 -1.13 4.75
C GLN A 49 -22.64 -2.08 3.58
N VAL A 50 -23.29 -3.22 3.82
CA VAL A 50 -23.62 -4.17 2.76
C VAL A 50 -24.87 -3.67 2.03
N LYS A 51 -24.71 -3.22 0.78
CA LYS A 51 -25.83 -2.73 -0.06
C LYS A 51 -26.57 -3.86 -0.74
N GLN A 52 -25.84 -4.87 -1.18
CA GLN A 52 -26.39 -6.08 -1.76
C GLN A 52 -25.46 -7.24 -1.45
N ASN A 53 -26.02 -8.41 -1.18
CA ASN A 53 -25.27 -9.65 -0.99
C ASN A 53 -26.21 -10.83 -1.28
N GLY A 54 -26.29 -11.21 -2.55
CA GLY A 54 -27.16 -12.30 -2.96
C GLY A 54 -27.41 -12.37 -4.46
N THR A 55 -28.18 -13.38 -4.87
CA THR A 55 -28.64 -13.51 -6.25
C THR A 55 -29.64 -12.41 -6.60
N THR A 56 -29.42 -11.73 -7.72
CA THR A 56 -30.31 -10.72 -8.28
C THR A 56 -31.58 -11.34 -8.85
N ASP A 57 -32.58 -10.51 -9.12
CA ASP A 57 -33.81 -10.94 -9.79
C ASP A 57 -33.55 -11.47 -11.22
N ASP A 58 -32.45 -11.04 -11.85
CA ASP A 58 -31.97 -11.55 -13.14
C ASP A 58 -31.19 -12.88 -13.03
N GLY A 59 -31.09 -13.45 -11.83
CA GLY A 59 -30.56 -14.79 -11.58
C GLY A 59 -29.04 -14.89 -11.40
N TYR A 60 -28.31 -13.77 -11.28
CA TYR A 60 -26.85 -13.79 -11.06
C TYR A 60 -26.47 -13.36 -9.64
N TRP A 61 -25.40 -13.91 -9.08
CA TRP A 61 -24.89 -13.49 -7.77
C TRP A 61 -24.30 -12.08 -7.83
N PHE A 62 -24.63 -11.23 -6.86
CA PHE A 62 -24.14 -9.87 -6.80
C PHE A 62 -23.94 -9.41 -5.35
N GLN A 63 -22.77 -8.81 -5.10
CA GLN A 63 -22.40 -8.27 -3.80
C GLN A 63 -21.84 -6.85 -3.97
N ILE A 64 -22.39 -5.90 -3.23
CA ILE A 64 -21.90 -4.51 -3.14
C ILE A 64 -21.81 -4.15 -1.68
N GLU A 65 -20.66 -3.60 -1.30
CA GLU A 65 -20.38 -3.12 0.05
C GLU A 65 -19.70 -1.76 -0.04
N GLU A 66 -20.03 -0.88 0.89
CA GLU A 66 -19.35 0.39 1.11
C GLU A 66 -18.75 0.34 2.51
N TYR A 67 -17.49 0.73 2.67
CA TYR A 67 -16.92 0.88 4.01
C TYR A 67 -16.45 2.30 4.25
N SER A 68 -16.36 2.69 5.52
CA SER A 68 -15.78 3.95 5.93
C SER A 68 -15.03 3.81 7.25
N SER A 69 -13.95 4.57 7.40
CA SER A 69 -13.09 4.60 8.59
C SER A 69 -12.29 5.90 8.62
N GLY A 70 -11.75 6.25 9.78
CA GLY A 70 -10.60 7.15 9.87
C GLY A 70 -9.34 6.47 9.32
N ILE A 71 -8.36 7.27 8.90
CA ILE A 71 -7.10 6.78 8.33
C ILE A 71 -6.10 6.28 9.38
N HIS A 72 -6.26 6.66 10.65
CA HIS A 72 -5.44 6.23 11.79
C HIS A 72 -6.16 5.12 12.59
N VAL A 73 -6.57 4.05 11.91
CA VAL A 73 -7.33 2.93 12.49
C VAL A 73 -6.72 1.61 12.01
N GLY A 74 -6.54 0.64 12.91
CA GLY A 74 -5.88 -0.63 12.59
C GLY A 74 -4.40 -0.47 12.25
N THR A 75 -3.84 -1.41 11.47
CA THR A 75 -2.50 -1.26 10.88
C THR A 75 -2.56 -0.17 9.81
N HIS A 76 -1.84 0.94 10.00
CA HIS A 76 -1.91 2.12 9.14
C HIS A 76 -0.53 2.78 8.99
N MET A 77 -0.46 3.82 8.16
CA MET A 77 0.74 4.65 7.98
C MET A 77 0.46 6.11 8.30
N ASP A 78 1.41 6.76 8.96
CA ASP A 78 1.39 8.21 9.15
C ASP A 78 2.29 8.88 8.11
N SER A 79 1.72 9.83 7.35
CA SER A 79 2.49 10.68 6.46
C SER A 79 3.09 11.87 7.22
N PRO A 80 4.19 12.49 6.73
CA PRO A 80 4.74 13.70 7.34
C PRO A 80 3.72 14.82 7.57
N CYS A 81 2.74 14.97 6.67
CA CYS A 81 1.70 16.00 6.81
C CYS A 81 0.77 15.79 8.02
N HIS A 82 0.77 14.58 8.63
CA HIS A 82 0.03 14.31 9.86
C HIS A 82 0.47 15.22 11.03
N PHE A 83 1.76 15.55 11.11
CA PHE A 83 2.33 16.39 12.18
C PHE A 83 3.02 17.67 11.70
N ALA A 84 3.23 17.83 10.39
CA ALA A 84 4.00 18.94 9.85
C ALA A 84 3.33 19.59 8.63
N LYS A 85 2.90 20.85 8.80
CA LYS A 85 2.25 21.64 7.75
C LYS A 85 3.16 21.79 6.52
N GLY A 86 2.61 21.55 5.33
CA GLY A 86 3.31 21.69 4.05
C GLY A 86 4.34 20.59 3.77
N ARG A 87 4.28 19.46 4.48
CA ARG A 87 5.05 18.26 4.18
C ARG A 87 4.18 17.27 3.41
N TRP A 88 4.82 16.22 2.88
CA TRP A 88 4.17 15.20 2.07
C TRP A 88 2.98 14.58 2.81
N CYS A 89 1.82 14.63 2.17
CA CYS A 89 0.73 13.71 2.45
C CYS A 89 0.95 12.36 1.77
N VAL A 90 0.12 11.36 2.08
CA VAL A 90 0.31 9.96 1.64
C VAL A 90 0.49 9.86 0.11
N ASP A 91 -0.25 10.67 -0.65
CA ASP A 91 -0.21 10.74 -2.12
C ASP A 91 1.06 11.40 -2.69
N GLU A 92 1.84 12.08 -1.86
CA GLU A 92 3.07 12.78 -2.24
C GLU A 92 4.35 12.04 -1.84
N ILE A 93 4.25 10.94 -1.09
CA ILE A 93 5.41 10.15 -0.66
C ILE A 93 6.01 9.43 -1.89
N PRO A 94 7.31 9.63 -2.20
CA PRO A 94 7.96 8.92 -3.31
C PRO A 94 7.95 7.41 -3.09
N LEU A 95 7.56 6.63 -4.11
CA LEU A 95 7.43 5.17 -4.03
C LEU A 95 8.71 4.44 -3.58
N HIS A 96 9.90 4.98 -3.87
CA HIS A 96 11.17 4.38 -3.43
C HIS A 96 11.40 4.47 -1.91
N ARG A 97 10.46 5.04 -1.16
CA ARG A 97 10.47 5.11 0.31
C ARG A 97 9.43 4.19 0.97
N LEU A 98 8.73 3.40 0.17
CA LEU A 98 7.81 2.34 0.61
C LEU A 98 8.51 0.99 0.43
#